data_AF-A0A8K0KKS7-F1
#
_entry.id   AF-A0A8K0KKS7-F1
#
_cell.length_a   1.000
_cell.length_b   1.000
_cell.length_c   1.000
_cell.angle_alpha   90.00
_cell.angle_beta   90.00
_cell.angle_gamma   90.00
#
_symmetry.space_group_name_H-M   'P 1'
#
loop_
_entity.id
_entity.type
_entity.pdbx_description
1 polymer ?
#
loop_
_entity_poly.entity_id
_entity_poly.type
_entity_poly.pdbx_seq_one_letter_code
_entity_poly.pdbx_strand_id
1 'polypeptide(L)'
;MKEKLVPRDKPPLISRNLGLEAQLLSVVVGKERPDLEEEKDSLVTNIAAGWKLLKNLEDEILRLLNETEGSLLDDVHLVNTLKTSKATSISVKEQLEISEKTEIEIDSARELYRPCAERASILFFVLNDFSHIDPMYQFSLDSYFKLFVNSISKNWLSEDSWDNISELDKIPGFHGLISSFEHNPREWHQWYIANEPENTPLVGKFSLISDKKSNLEERIQTLNDYHTYAVYR
;
A
#
# COMPACT_ATOMS: atom_id res chain seq x y z
N MET A 1 -43.11 5.39 27.90
CA MET A 1 -41.64 5.47 27.90
C MET A 1 -41.04 4.17 28.40
N LYS A 2 -40.77 3.23 27.50
CA LYS A 2 -39.71 2.21 27.60
C LYS A 2 -39.37 1.83 26.15
N GLU A 3 -38.38 2.53 25.61
CA GLU A 3 -37.77 2.25 24.32
C GLU A 3 -37.04 0.92 24.47
N LYS A 4 -37.56 -0.14 23.85
CA LYS A 4 -36.85 -1.42 23.77
C LYS A 4 -35.67 -1.20 22.82
N LEU A 5 -34.48 -1.19 23.40
CA LEU A 5 -33.20 -1.30 22.68
C LEU A 5 -33.28 -2.50 21.73
N VAL A 6 -33.47 -2.22 20.44
CA VAL A 6 -33.29 -3.20 19.37
C VAL A 6 -31.81 -3.59 19.38
N PRO A 7 -31.47 -4.88 19.39
CA PRO A 7 -30.07 -5.30 19.31
C PRO A 7 -29.44 -4.71 18.06
N ARG A 8 -28.28 -4.05 18.19
CA ARG A 8 -27.49 -3.66 17.02
C ARG A 8 -27.07 -4.94 16.32
N ASP A 9 -27.79 -5.33 15.28
CA ASP A 9 -27.33 -6.35 14.35
C ASP A 9 -25.90 -5.98 13.92
N LYS A 10 -24.96 -6.89 14.16
CA LYS A 10 -23.61 -6.75 13.58
C LYS A 10 -23.82 -6.55 12.08
N PRO A 11 -23.22 -5.51 11.48
CA PRO A 11 -23.40 -5.26 10.06
C PRO A 11 -22.98 -6.54 9.29
N PRO A 12 -23.70 -6.89 8.20
CA PRO A 12 -23.51 -8.16 7.52
C PRO A 12 -22.04 -8.34 7.14
N LEU A 13 -21.48 -9.54 7.30
CA LEU A 13 -20.06 -9.84 7.05
C LEU A 13 -19.57 -9.29 5.68
N ILE A 14 -20.46 -9.26 4.70
CA ILE A 14 -20.27 -8.67 3.37
C ILE A 14 -19.85 -7.19 3.45
N SER A 15 -20.42 -6.40 4.35
CA SER A 15 -20.11 -4.97 4.52
C SER A 15 -18.72 -4.68 5.12
N ARG A 16 -18.20 -5.58 5.97
CA ARG A 16 -16.82 -5.43 6.51
C ARG A 16 -15.78 -5.79 5.48
N ASN A 17 -16.04 -6.85 4.71
CA ASN A 17 -15.13 -7.33 3.68
C ASN A 17 -14.93 -6.28 2.58
N LEU A 18 -15.99 -5.57 2.21
CA LEU A 18 -15.97 -4.52 1.18
C LEU A 18 -15.06 -3.33 1.55
N GLY A 19 -15.07 -2.91 2.82
CA GLY A 19 -14.23 -1.80 3.28
C GLY A 19 -12.74 -2.13 3.24
N LEU A 20 -12.38 -3.29 3.75
CA LEU A 20 -10.98 -3.77 3.73
C LEU A 20 -10.52 -4.11 2.31
N GLU A 21 -11.39 -4.70 1.49
CA GLU A 21 -11.13 -4.96 0.08
C GLU A 21 -10.79 -3.66 -0.67
N ALA A 22 -11.57 -2.59 -0.48
CA ALA A 22 -11.28 -1.30 -1.11
C ALA A 22 -9.92 -0.72 -0.67
N GLN A 23 -9.56 -0.87 0.62
CA GLN A 23 -8.25 -0.46 1.13
C GLN A 23 -7.11 -1.28 0.51
N LEU A 24 -7.26 -2.60 0.47
CA LEU A 24 -6.27 -3.50 -0.13
C LEU A 24 -6.13 -3.27 -1.63
N LEU A 25 -7.21 -2.92 -2.33
CA LEU A 25 -7.18 -2.56 -3.74
C LEU A 25 -6.31 -1.33 -4.00
N SER A 26 -6.48 -0.26 -3.22
CA SER A 26 -5.62 0.93 -3.31
C SER A 26 -4.15 0.58 -3.05
N VAL A 27 -3.87 -0.29 -2.07
CA VAL A 27 -2.49 -0.75 -1.79
C VAL A 27 -1.89 -1.54 -2.95
N VAL A 28 -2.64 -2.48 -3.55
CA VAL A 28 -2.16 -3.27 -4.71
C VAL A 28 -1.90 -2.35 -5.90
N VAL A 29 -2.85 -1.49 -6.24
CA VAL A 29 -2.72 -0.57 -7.37
C VAL A 29 -1.53 0.37 -7.14
N GLY A 30 -1.39 0.96 -5.95
CA GLY A 30 -0.26 1.84 -5.64
C GLY A 30 1.11 1.16 -5.70
N LYS A 31 1.18 -0.17 -5.55
CA LYS A 31 2.44 -0.93 -5.68
C LYS A 31 2.71 -1.42 -7.09
N GLU A 32 1.71 -1.89 -7.81
CA GLU A 32 1.86 -2.44 -9.16
C GLU A 32 1.83 -1.38 -10.26
N ARG A 33 1.02 -0.34 -10.08
CA ARG A 33 0.79 0.77 -11.02
C ARG A 33 0.72 2.11 -10.27
N PRO A 34 1.86 2.58 -9.73
CA PRO A 34 1.92 3.86 -9.02
C PRO A 34 1.50 5.04 -9.91
N ASP A 35 1.73 4.94 -11.22
CA ASP A 35 1.30 5.92 -12.22
C ASP A 35 -0.22 6.13 -12.23
N LEU A 36 -1.01 5.05 -12.12
CA LEU A 36 -2.47 5.15 -12.07
C LEU A 36 -2.99 5.75 -10.76
N GLU A 37 -2.32 5.47 -9.64
CA GLU A 37 -2.73 6.02 -8.34
C GLU A 37 -2.37 7.52 -8.24
N GLU A 38 -1.21 7.94 -8.75
CA GLU A 38 -0.84 9.36 -8.86
C GLU A 38 -1.79 10.14 -9.79
N GLU A 39 -2.17 9.55 -10.93
CA GLU A 39 -3.13 10.15 -11.85
C GLU A 39 -4.51 10.30 -11.19
N LYS A 40 -4.96 9.28 -10.45
CA LYS A 40 -6.21 9.32 -9.68
C LYS A 40 -6.20 10.43 -8.63
N ASP A 41 -5.14 10.52 -7.82
CA ASP A 41 -5.02 11.55 -6.77
C ASP A 41 -5.03 12.96 -7.37
N SER A 42 -4.32 13.14 -8.50
CA SER A 42 -4.30 14.39 -9.25
C SER A 42 -5.70 14.73 -9.79
N LEU A 43 -6.43 13.74 -10.29
CA LEU A 43 -7.77 13.92 -10.84
C LEU A 43 -8.78 14.33 -9.77
N VAL A 44 -8.77 13.65 -8.62
CA VAL A 44 -9.67 13.96 -7.49
C VAL A 44 -9.47 15.38 -6.97
N THR A 45 -8.20 15.82 -6.86
CA THR A 45 -7.89 17.19 -6.42
C THR A 45 -8.33 18.24 -7.45
N ASN A 46 -8.14 17.99 -8.75
CA ASN A 46 -8.59 18.86 -9.82
C ASN A 46 -10.12 18.96 -9.91
N ILE A 47 -10.84 17.84 -9.78
CA ILE A 47 -12.31 17.83 -9.75
C ILE A 47 -12.82 18.66 -8.57
N ALA A 48 -12.27 18.45 -7.37
CA ALA A 48 -12.64 19.23 -6.18
C ALA A 48 -12.37 20.73 -6.35
N ALA A 49 -11.23 21.10 -6.95
CA ALA A 49 -10.89 22.48 -7.26
C ALA A 49 -11.84 23.11 -8.29
N GLY A 50 -12.21 22.36 -9.33
CA GLY A 50 -13.16 22.78 -10.36
C GLY A 50 -14.56 23.06 -9.79
N TRP A 51 -15.08 22.16 -8.94
CA TRP A 51 -16.36 22.38 -8.26
C TRP A 51 -16.34 23.60 -7.34
N LYS A 52 -15.25 23.79 -6.59
CA LYS A 52 -15.06 24.96 -5.74
C LYS A 52 -15.05 26.25 -6.56
N LEU A 53 -14.35 26.26 -7.70
CA LEU A 53 -14.31 27.40 -8.59
C LEU A 53 -15.70 27.74 -9.16
N LEU A 54 -16.46 26.74 -9.60
CA LEU A 54 -17.83 26.94 -10.08
C LEU A 54 -18.73 27.58 -9.01
N LYS A 55 -18.65 27.08 -7.78
CA LYS A 55 -19.41 27.64 -6.66
C LYS A 55 -19.00 29.09 -6.36
N ASN A 56 -17.70 29.39 -6.35
CA ASN A 56 -17.21 30.75 -6.13
C ASN A 56 -17.68 31.71 -7.24
N LEU A 57 -17.69 31.27 -8.50
CA LEU A 57 -18.20 32.06 -9.63
C LEU A 57 -19.71 32.32 -9.47
N GLU A 58 -20.48 31.34 -9.02
CA GLU A 58 -21.92 31.51 -8.75
C GLU A 58 -22.16 32.52 -7.63
N ASP A 59 -21.47 32.38 -6.50
CA ASP A 59 -21.57 33.29 -5.35
C ASP A 59 -21.16 34.73 -5.74
N GLU A 60 -20.13 34.88 -6.57
CA GLU A 60 -19.68 36.19 -7.06
C GLU A 60 -20.72 36.84 -7.99
N ILE A 61 -21.33 36.07 -8.89
CA ILE A 61 -22.41 36.55 -9.77
C ILE A 61 -23.60 37.01 -8.94
N LEU A 62 -24.03 36.23 -7.94
CA LEU A 62 -25.15 36.58 -7.06
C LEU A 62 -24.86 37.84 -6.24
N ARG A 63 -23.63 37.98 -5.73
CA ARG A 63 -23.19 39.17 -5.03
C ARG A 63 -23.27 40.41 -5.91
N LEU A 64 -22.71 40.34 -7.12
CA LEU A 64 -22.70 41.45 -8.07
C LEU A 64 -24.13 41.85 -8.50
N LEU A 65 -25.02 40.88 -8.73
CA LEU A 65 -26.43 41.14 -9.03
C LEU A 65 -27.17 41.84 -7.89
N ASN A 66 -26.86 41.50 -6.64
CA ASN A 66 -27.51 42.09 -5.47
C ASN A 66 -26.98 43.50 -5.13
N GLU A 67 -25.70 43.77 -5.40
CA GLU A 67 -25.07 45.08 -5.15
C GLU A 67 -25.43 46.14 -6.21
N THR A 68 -25.93 45.73 -7.38
CA THR A 68 -26.22 46.64 -8.48
C THR A 68 -27.59 47.31 -8.31
N GLU A 69 -27.62 48.52 -7.75
CA GLU A 69 -28.81 49.39 -7.74
C GLU A 69 -28.84 50.27 -9.02
N GLY A 70 -29.64 49.89 -10.02
CA GLY A 70 -29.79 50.66 -11.27
C GLY A 70 -30.01 49.80 -12.52
N SER A 71 -29.85 50.39 -13.71
CA SER A 71 -29.95 49.65 -14.98
C SER A 71 -28.70 48.78 -15.19
N LEU A 72 -28.89 47.47 -15.19
CA LEU A 72 -27.85 46.45 -15.41
C LEU A 72 -27.05 46.62 -16.71
N LEU A 73 -27.59 47.33 -17.71
CA LEU A 73 -26.91 47.55 -18.99
C LEU A 73 -25.92 48.71 -18.96
N ASP A 74 -26.00 49.59 -17.95
CA ASP A 74 -25.14 50.78 -17.89
C ASP A 74 -23.80 50.49 -17.19
N ASP A 75 -23.72 49.40 -16.41
CA ASP A 75 -22.49 48.96 -15.78
C ASP A 75 -21.66 48.06 -16.72
N VAL A 76 -20.80 48.70 -17.51
CA VAL A 76 -19.87 48.04 -18.43
C VAL A 76 -18.92 47.07 -17.70
N HIS A 77 -18.56 47.37 -16.44
CA HIS A 77 -17.70 46.51 -15.63
C HIS A 77 -18.43 45.22 -15.25
N LEU A 78 -19.67 45.34 -14.76
CA LEU A 78 -20.53 44.19 -14.45
C LEU A 78 -20.73 43.29 -15.68
N VAL A 79 -21.05 43.87 -16.84
CA VAL A 79 -21.27 43.11 -18.08
C VAL A 79 -20.01 42.35 -18.51
N ASN A 80 -18.83 42.96 -18.38
CA ASN A 80 -17.58 42.29 -18.72
C ASN A 80 -17.22 41.18 -17.72
N THR A 81 -17.40 41.41 -16.42
CA THR A 81 -17.19 40.40 -15.38
C THR A 81 -18.15 39.22 -15.58
N LEU A 82 -19.43 39.45 -15.85
CA LEU A 82 -20.40 38.39 -16.15
C LEU A 82 -20.04 37.60 -17.40
N LYS A 83 -19.55 38.26 -18.46
CA LYS A 83 -19.08 37.59 -19.68
C LYS A 83 -17.86 36.71 -19.40
N THR A 84 -16.87 37.21 -18.68
CA THR A 84 -15.67 36.45 -18.31
C THR A 84 -16.03 35.28 -17.39
N SER A 85 -16.81 35.50 -16.34
CA SER A 85 -17.26 34.43 -15.43
C SER A 85 -18.08 33.36 -16.13
N LYS A 86 -18.94 33.75 -17.09
CA LYS A 86 -19.67 32.79 -17.93
C LYS A 86 -18.73 31.98 -18.82
N ALA A 87 -17.75 32.61 -19.45
CA ALA A 87 -16.76 31.91 -20.28
C ALA A 87 -15.92 30.92 -19.45
N THR A 88 -15.42 31.34 -18.28
CA THR A 88 -14.68 30.49 -17.36
C THR A 88 -15.54 29.33 -16.84
N SER A 89 -16.80 29.58 -16.48
CA SER A 89 -17.72 28.52 -16.01
C SER A 89 -17.98 27.45 -17.08
N ILE A 90 -18.14 27.85 -18.35
CA ILE A 90 -18.30 26.90 -19.47
C ILE A 90 -17.04 26.07 -19.63
N SER A 91 -15.87 26.70 -19.67
CA SER A 91 -14.58 26.00 -19.82
C SER A 91 -14.31 25.02 -18.67
N VAL A 92 -14.61 25.39 -17.41
CA VAL A 92 -14.46 24.51 -16.25
C VAL A 92 -15.43 23.33 -16.30
N LYS A 93 -16.68 23.54 -16.75
CA LYS A 93 -17.65 22.44 -16.93
C LYS A 93 -17.18 21.45 -17.98
N GLU A 94 -16.70 21.93 -19.13
CA GLU A 94 -16.13 21.06 -20.18
C GLU A 94 -14.94 20.25 -19.64
N GLN A 95 -14.05 20.87 -18.86
CA GLN A 95 -12.92 20.18 -18.26
C GLN A 95 -13.32 19.15 -17.19
N LEU A 96 -14.37 19.43 -16.41
CA LEU A 96 -14.93 18.48 -15.45
C LEU A 96 -15.54 17.26 -16.17
N GLU A 97 -16.27 17.46 -17.27
CA GLU A 97 -16.82 16.35 -18.06
C GLU A 97 -15.73 15.43 -18.64
N ILE A 98 -14.58 15.99 -19.03
CA ILE A 98 -13.43 15.20 -19.48
C ILE A 98 -12.83 14.45 -18.29
N SER A 99 -12.65 15.13 -17.16
CA SER A 99 -12.10 14.54 -15.93
C SER A 99 -12.94 13.37 -15.44
N GLU A 100 -14.27 13.47 -15.46
CA GLU A 100 -15.18 12.39 -15.07
C GLU A 100 -15.07 11.17 -16.01
N LYS A 101 -14.88 11.37 -17.31
CA LYS A 101 -14.66 10.26 -18.25
C LYS A 101 -13.33 9.57 -17.98
N THR A 102 -12.27 10.34 -17.75
CA THR A 102 -10.95 9.80 -17.38
C THR A 102 -11.01 9.06 -16.05
N GLU A 103 -11.81 9.52 -15.08
CA GLU A 103 -12.00 8.84 -13.79
C GLU A 103 -12.59 7.44 -13.98
N ILE A 104 -13.58 7.30 -14.86
CA ILE A 104 -14.19 6.00 -15.19
C ILE A 104 -13.17 5.05 -15.82
N GLU A 105 -12.32 5.55 -16.73
CA GLU A 105 -11.28 4.74 -17.36
C GLU A 105 -10.22 4.27 -16.35
N ILE A 106 -9.77 5.18 -15.47
CA ILE A 106 -8.84 4.87 -14.39
C ILE A 106 -9.46 3.84 -13.43
N ASP A 107 -10.70 4.04 -13.00
CA ASP A 107 -11.36 3.09 -12.12
C ASP A 107 -11.54 1.72 -12.79
N SER A 108 -11.92 1.68 -14.07
CA SER A 108 -11.96 0.42 -14.83
C SER A 108 -10.60 -0.29 -14.90
N ALA A 109 -9.49 0.45 -14.96
CA ALA A 109 -8.16 -0.14 -14.92
C ALA A 109 -7.82 -0.69 -13.52
N ARG A 110 -8.27 -0.03 -12.46
CA ARG A 110 -8.11 -0.47 -11.06
C ARG A 110 -8.91 -1.75 -10.78
N GLU A 111 -10.09 -1.89 -11.37
CA GLU A 111 -10.94 -3.08 -11.24
C GLU A 111 -10.23 -4.39 -11.64
N LEU A 112 -9.23 -4.34 -12.53
CA LEU A 112 -8.42 -5.50 -12.90
C LEU A 112 -7.68 -6.14 -11.70
N TYR A 113 -7.42 -5.36 -10.65
CA TYR A 113 -6.74 -5.81 -9.43
C TYR A 113 -7.72 -6.20 -8.31
N ARG A 114 -9.03 -5.96 -8.48
CA ARG A 114 -10.05 -6.28 -7.48
C ARG A 114 -10.01 -7.74 -7.01
N PRO A 115 -9.85 -8.77 -7.87
CA PRO A 115 -9.79 -10.15 -7.43
C PRO A 115 -8.63 -10.44 -6.46
N CYS A 116 -7.51 -9.70 -6.57
CA CYS A 116 -6.39 -9.82 -5.63
C CYS A 116 -6.77 -9.27 -4.26
N ALA A 117 -7.36 -8.06 -4.24
CA ALA A 117 -7.81 -7.40 -3.02
C ALA A 117 -8.92 -8.17 -2.29
N GLU A 118 -9.86 -8.77 -3.03
CA GLU A 118 -10.92 -9.61 -2.49
C GLU A 118 -10.34 -10.84 -1.76
N ARG A 119 -9.41 -11.55 -2.42
CA ARG A 119 -8.73 -12.71 -1.83
C ARG A 119 -7.94 -12.34 -0.57
N ALA A 120 -7.24 -11.22 -0.61
CA ALA A 120 -6.50 -10.70 0.54
C ALA A 120 -7.45 -10.36 1.71
N SER A 121 -8.57 -9.70 1.42
CA SER A 121 -9.61 -9.40 2.44
C SER A 121 -10.13 -10.68 3.09
N ILE A 122 -10.50 -11.69 2.30
CA ILE A 122 -10.94 -13.00 2.81
C ILE A 122 -9.87 -13.64 3.68
N LEU A 123 -8.62 -13.65 3.22
CA LEU A 123 -7.50 -14.24 3.96
C LEU A 123 -7.29 -13.59 5.32
N PHE A 124 -7.39 -12.26 5.41
CA PHE A 124 -7.29 -11.54 6.67
C PHE A 124 -8.37 -11.98 7.67
N PHE A 125 -9.63 -12.12 7.22
CA PHE A 125 -10.71 -12.54 8.12
C PHE A 125 -10.56 -14.00 8.56
N VAL A 126 -10.15 -14.90 7.66
CA VAL A 126 -9.84 -16.29 8.02
C VAL A 126 -8.71 -16.35 9.06
N LEU A 127 -7.66 -15.55 8.86
CA LEU A 127 -6.55 -15.47 9.80
C LEU A 127 -7.01 -14.91 11.16
N ASN A 128 -7.84 -13.88 11.16
CA ASN A 128 -8.40 -13.30 12.37
C ASN A 128 -9.34 -14.28 13.09
N ASP A 129 -10.01 -15.19 12.38
CA ASP A 129 -10.86 -16.21 13.00
C ASP A 129 -10.03 -17.26 13.76
N PHE A 130 -8.75 -17.45 13.47
CA PHE A 130 -7.86 -18.36 14.21
C PHE A 130 -7.62 -17.93 15.66
N SER A 131 -7.86 -16.65 16.00
CA SER A 131 -7.79 -16.21 17.39
C SER A 131 -8.82 -16.91 18.30
N HIS A 132 -9.88 -17.51 17.74
CA HIS A 132 -10.84 -18.31 18.49
C HIS A 132 -10.32 -19.71 18.85
N ILE A 133 -9.29 -20.19 18.14
CA ILE A 133 -8.62 -21.47 18.45
C ILE A 133 -7.57 -21.21 19.54
N ASP A 134 -6.66 -20.27 19.29
CA ASP A 134 -5.64 -19.86 20.26
C ASP A 134 -5.39 -18.34 20.14
N PRO A 135 -5.42 -17.58 21.25
CA PRO A 135 -5.10 -16.15 21.26
C PRO A 135 -3.74 -15.78 20.67
N MET A 136 -2.79 -16.71 20.62
CA MET A 136 -1.47 -16.51 19.99
C MET A 136 -1.57 -16.22 18.48
N TYR A 137 -2.64 -16.65 17.81
CA TYR A 137 -2.89 -16.35 16.39
C TYR A 137 -3.60 -15.02 16.14
N GLN A 138 -3.61 -14.10 17.12
CA GLN A 138 -4.17 -12.78 16.92
C GLN A 138 -3.20 -11.88 16.14
N PHE A 139 -3.56 -11.54 14.91
CA PHE A 139 -2.79 -10.61 14.09
C PHE A 139 -3.42 -9.21 14.09
N SER A 140 -2.57 -8.19 14.17
CA SER A 140 -3.01 -6.82 13.91
C SER A 140 -3.21 -6.60 12.41
N LEU A 141 -4.12 -5.70 12.06
CA LEU A 141 -4.32 -5.30 10.66
C LEU A 141 -3.02 -4.74 10.05
N ASP A 142 -2.27 -3.94 10.79
CA ASP A 142 -0.98 -3.39 10.37
C ASP A 142 0.05 -4.47 10.04
N SER A 143 0.14 -5.52 10.88
CA SER A 143 1.01 -6.68 10.63
C SER A 143 0.62 -7.39 9.33
N TYR A 144 -0.68 -7.55 9.09
CA TYR A 144 -1.18 -8.14 7.85
C TYR A 144 -0.83 -7.28 6.62
N PHE A 145 -1.05 -5.96 6.67
CA PHE A 145 -0.70 -5.06 5.58
C PHE A 145 0.79 -5.08 5.26
N LYS A 146 1.66 -5.14 6.27
CA LYS A 146 3.12 -5.28 6.06
C LYS A 146 3.46 -6.56 5.30
N LEU A 147 2.89 -7.69 5.72
CA LEU A 147 3.11 -8.97 5.03
C LEU A 147 2.55 -8.95 3.61
N PHE A 148 1.39 -8.33 3.41
CA PHE A 148 0.76 -8.20 2.09
C PHE A 148 1.57 -7.31 1.14
N VAL A 149 2.07 -6.16 1.60
CA VAL A 149 2.94 -5.31 0.78
C VAL A 149 4.26 -6.01 0.47
N ASN A 150 4.82 -6.75 1.43
CA ASN A 150 6.03 -7.53 1.20
C ASN A 150 5.80 -8.64 0.15
N SER A 151 4.63 -9.30 0.15
CA SER A 151 4.33 -10.35 -0.83
C SER A 151 4.13 -9.83 -2.26
N ILE A 152 3.78 -8.55 -2.42
CA ILE A 152 3.69 -7.87 -3.74
C ILE A 152 5.07 -7.38 -4.20
N SER A 153 6.01 -7.20 -3.28
CA SER A 153 7.33 -6.65 -3.60
C SER A 153 8.10 -7.60 -4.51
N LYS A 154 8.69 -7.06 -5.59
CA LYS A 154 9.42 -7.85 -6.60
C LYS A 154 10.74 -8.43 -6.09
N ASN A 155 11.21 -7.99 -4.92
CA ASN A 155 12.43 -8.48 -4.32
C ASN A 155 12.12 -9.65 -3.39
N TRP A 156 12.77 -10.78 -3.62
CA TRP A 156 12.62 -11.99 -2.80
C TRP A 156 13.38 -11.87 -1.46
N LEU A 157 14.31 -10.92 -1.37
CA LEU A 157 14.98 -10.50 -0.14
C LEU A 157 14.42 -9.16 0.32
N SER A 158 14.03 -9.07 1.59
CA SER A 158 13.74 -7.78 2.21
C SER A 158 15.04 -7.01 2.52
N GLU A 159 14.95 -5.69 2.66
CA GLU A 159 16.07 -4.84 3.09
C GLU A 159 16.61 -5.31 4.45
N ASP A 160 15.74 -5.62 5.42
CA ASP A 160 16.16 -6.15 6.73
C ASP A 160 16.93 -7.48 6.59
N SER A 161 16.53 -8.35 5.65
CA SER A 161 17.25 -9.60 5.38
C SER A 161 18.61 -9.34 4.74
N TRP A 162 18.71 -8.32 3.89
CA TRP A 162 19.95 -7.90 3.27
C TRP A 162 20.92 -7.28 4.30
N ASP A 163 20.42 -6.45 5.21
CA ASP A 163 21.22 -5.89 6.32
C ASP A 163 21.81 -7.02 7.18
N ASN A 164 21.01 -8.03 7.53
CA ASN A 164 21.48 -9.21 8.25
C ASN A 164 22.58 -9.97 7.49
N ILE A 165 22.44 -10.14 6.17
CA ILE A 165 23.47 -10.76 5.31
C ILE A 165 24.75 -9.91 5.32
N SER A 166 24.62 -8.59 5.29
CA SER A 166 25.76 -7.68 5.28
C SER A 166 26.53 -7.69 6.61
N GLU A 167 25.83 -7.77 7.75
CA GLU A 167 26.45 -7.92 9.07
C GLU A 167 27.10 -9.31 9.20
N LEU A 168 26.48 -10.34 8.64
CA LEU A 168 27.02 -11.70 8.65
C LEU A 168 28.33 -11.80 7.88
N ASP A 169 28.44 -11.13 6.73
CA ASP A 169 29.67 -11.11 5.90
C ASP A 169 30.89 -10.57 6.67
N LYS A 170 30.67 -9.64 7.60
CA LYS A 170 31.73 -9.06 8.46
C LYS A 170 32.29 -10.07 9.47
N ILE A 171 31.58 -11.15 9.76
CA ILE A 171 32.01 -12.17 10.72
C ILE A 171 33.08 -13.07 10.06
N PRO A 172 34.20 -13.35 10.74
CA PRO A 172 35.20 -14.30 10.23
C PRO A 172 34.57 -15.66 9.90
N GLY A 173 34.83 -16.16 8.68
CA GLY A 173 34.27 -17.42 8.18
C GLY A 173 32.98 -17.28 7.34
N PHE A 174 32.42 -16.08 7.25
CA PHE A 174 31.29 -15.76 6.36
C PHE A 174 31.64 -14.73 5.28
N HIS A 175 32.92 -14.34 5.18
CA HIS A 175 33.37 -13.39 4.16
C HIS A 175 33.12 -13.92 2.74
N GLY A 176 32.66 -13.03 1.85
CA GLY A 176 32.32 -13.34 0.47
C GLY A 176 30.86 -13.79 0.29
N LEU A 177 30.05 -13.72 1.35
CA LEU A 177 28.60 -13.96 1.30
C LEU A 177 27.91 -12.93 0.41
N ILE A 178 28.21 -11.64 0.61
CA ILE A 178 27.66 -10.56 -0.23
C ILE A 178 28.00 -10.82 -1.70
N SER A 179 29.27 -11.11 -1.99
CA SER A 179 29.71 -11.44 -3.35
C SER A 179 28.97 -12.65 -3.91
N SER A 180 28.72 -13.70 -3.12
CA SER A 180 27.96 -14.87 -3.61
C SER A 180 26.51 -14.52 -3.98
N PHE A 181 25.83 -13.70 -3.17
CA PHE A 181 24.47 -13.24 -3.47
C PHE A 181 24.41 -12.38 -4.75
N GLU A 182 25.41 -11.52 -4.96
CA GLU A 182 25.51 -10.70 -6.18
C GLU A 182 25.80 -11.52 -7.44
N HIS A 183 26.66 -12.54 -7.35
CA HIS A 183 27.05 -13.36 -8.50
C HIS A 183 26.01 -14.43 -8.84
N ASN A 184 25.32 -14.99 -7.84
CA ASN A 184 24.39 -16.12 -8.01
C ASN A 184 22.98 -15.85 -7.44
N PRO A 185 22.30 -14.74 -7.80
CA PRO A 185 21.02 -14.35 -7.17
C PRO A 185 19.89 -15.36 -7.43
N ARG A 186 19.90 -16.04 -8.59
CA ARG A 186 18.87 -17.04 -8.93
C ARG A 186 18.97 -18.31 -8.10
N GLU A 187 20.20 -18.78 -7.88
CA GLU A 187 20.46 -19.99 -7.09
C GLU A 187 20.11 -19.75 -5.63
N TRP A 188 20.47 -18.57 -5.11
CA TRP A 188 20.07 -18.14 -3.77
C TRP A 188 18.57 -17.98 -3.61
N HIS A 189 17.88 -17.39 -4.59
CA HIS A 189 16.41 -17.34 -4.59
C HIS A 189 15.81 -18.75 -4.58
N GLN A 190 16.34 -19.66 -5.39
CA GLN A 190 15.85 -21.04 -5.45
C GLN A 190 16.10 -21.81 -4.14
N TRP A 191 17.25 -21.58 -3.51
CA TRP A 191 17.57 -22.10 -2.19
C TRP A 191 16.58 -21.54 -1.15
N TYR A 192 16.33 -20.22 -1.14
CA TYR A 192 15.43 -19.55 -0.21
C TYR A 192 13.97 -20.05 -0.27
N ILE A 193 13.47 -20.37 -1.46
CA ILE A 193 12.09 -20.88 -1.63
C ILE A 193 11.96 -22.40 -1.50
N ALA A 194 13.05 -23.12 -1.26
CA ALA A 194 13.01 -24.57 -1.06
C ALA A 194 12.23 -24.91 0.22
N ASN A 195 11.58 -26.08 0.25
CA ASN A 195 10.84 -26.52 1.44
C ASN A 195 11.77 -26.87 2.61
N GLU A 196 13.00 -27.28 2.31
CA GLU A 196 14.02 -27.72 3.27
C GLU A 196 15.42 -27.21 2.86
N PRO A 197 15.63 -25.88 2.85
CA PRO A 197 16.87 -25.26 2.37
C PRO A 197 18.11 -25.75 3.13
N GLU A 198 17.97 -26.03 4.42
CA GLU A 198 19.02 -26.55 5.31
C GLU A 198 19.59 -27.90 4.86
N ASN A 199 18.81 -28.70 4.13
CA ASN A 199 19.23 -30.00 3.60
C ASN A 199 19.96 -29.87 2.25
N THR A 200 19.84 -28.72 1.60
CA THR A 200 20.45 -28.46 0.29
C THR A 200 21.85 -27.86 0.43
N PRO A 201 22.79 -28.16 -0.50
CA PRO A 201 24.10 -27.52 -0.49
C PRO A 201 23.97 -26.00 -0.59
N LEU A 202 24.78 -25.28 0.20
CA LEU A 202 24.80 -23.81 0.19
C LEU A 202 25.27 -23.29 -1.18
N VAL A 203 24.72 -22.15 -1.60
CA VAL A 203 25.01 -21.55 -2.91
C VAL A 203 26.38 -20.88 -2.90
N GLY A 204 27.32 -21.46 -3.66
CA GLY A 204 28.69 -20.98 -3.79
C GLY A 204 29.70 -21.76 -2.93
N LYS A 205 30.97 -21.38 -3.06
CA LYS A 205 32.09 -21.95 -2.29
C LYS A 205 32.56 -20.92 -1.28
N PHE A 206 31.97 -20.94 -0.10
CA PHE A 206 32.55 -20.21 1.02
C PHE A 206 33.82 -20.93 1.42
N SER A 207 34.88 -20.18 1.67
CA SER A 207 36.05 -20.68 2.40
C SER A 207 35.62 -20.97 3.83
N LEU A 208 34.81 -22.02 3.96
CA LEU A 208 34.50 -22.68 5.21
C LEU A 208 35.86 -23.03 5.79
N ILE A 209 36.19 -22.46 6.93
CA ILE A 209 37.25 -23.00 7.74
C ILE A 209 36.73 -24.40 8.14
N SER A 210 37.21 -25.38 7.37
CA SER A 210 36.85 -26.79 7.34
C SER A 210 35.55 -27.16 6.60
N ASP A 211 35.75 -27.94 5.54
CA ASP A 211 34.80 -28.94 5.05
C ASP A 211 34.11 -29.66 6.22
N LYS A 212 32.84 -29.36 6.45
CA LYS A 212 31.83 -30.31 6.94
C LYS A 212 30.45 -29.67 6.86
N LYS A 213 29.59 -30.29 6.06
CA LYS A 213 28.21 -29.94 5.72
C LYS A 213 27.23 -30.15 6.89
N SER A 214 27.63 -29.81 8.12
CA SER A 214 26.86 -30.10 9.34
C SER A 214 27.33 -29.17 10.44
N ASN A 215 26.88 -27.91 10.46
CA ASN A 215 27.25 -27.02 11.57
C ASN A 215 26.39 -25.77 11.79
N LEU A 216 25.17 -25.65 11.28
CA LEU A 216 24.33 -24.53 11.72
C LEU A 216 23.91 -24.72 13.19
N GLU A 217 23.53 -25.94 13.57
CA GLU A 217 23.15 -26.28 14.95
C GLU A 217 24.34 -26.24 15.93
N GLU A 218 25.47 -26.86 15.59
CA GLU A 218 26.69 -26.81 16.42
C GLU A 218 27.24 -25.37 16.54
N ARG A 219 27.07 -24.50 15.53
CA ARG A 219 27.45 -23.09 15.61
C ARG A 219 26.52 -22.28 16.50
N ILE A 220 25.20 -22.48 16.43
CA ILE A 220 24.25 -21.84 17.34
C ILE A 220 24.55 -22.26 18.78
N GLN A 221 24.91 -23.53 18.99
CA GLN A 221 25.32 -24.02 20.30
C GLN A 221 26.60 -23.34 20.81
N THR A 222 27.63 -23.23 19.95
CA THR A 222 28.90 -22.59 20.32
C THR A 222 28.72 -21.09 20.63
N LEU A 223 27.85 -20.40 19.87
CA LEU A 223 27.50 -18.99 20.11
C LEU A 223 26.72 -18.82 21.42
N ASN A 224 25.76 -19.69 21.70
CA ASN A 224 25.02 -19.68 22.96
C ASN A 224 25.91 -19.99 24.17
N ASP A 225 26.86 -20.91 24.04
CA ASP A 225 27.82 -21.25 25.08
C ASP A 225 28.75 -20.06 25.37
N TYR A 226 29.20 -19.36 24.32
CA TYR A 226 30.02 -18.15 24.46
C TYR A 226 29.24 -17.00 25.11
N HIS A 227 27.98 -16.79 24.72
CA HIS A 227 27.14 -15.73 25.27
C HIS A 227 26.76 -16.02 26.74
N THR A 228 26.54 -17.29 27.09
CA THR A 228 26.32 -17.73 28.47
C THR A 228 27.58 -17.46 29.31
N TYR A 229 28.76 -17.81 28.81
CA TYR A 229 30.02 -17.59 29.54
C TYR A 229 30.33 -16.10 29.76
N ALA A 230 29.99 -15.23 28.80
CA ALA A 230 30.20 -13.78 28.91
C ALA A 230 29.22 -13.07 29.87
N VAL A 231 28.02 -13.62 30.09
CA VAL A 231 26.99 -13.03 30.97
C VAL A 231 27.16 -13.44 32.44
N TYR A 232 27.78 -14.59 32.70
CA TYR A 232 27.99 -15.13 34.06
C TYR A 232 29.38 -14.84 34.66
N ARG A 233 30.11 -13.83 34.15
CA ARG A 233 31.38 -13.34 34.68
C ARG A 233 31.27 -11.86 35.04
#